data_AF-A0A9P6AQ92-F1
#
_entry.id   AF-A0A9P6AQ92-F1
#
_cell.length_a   1.000
_cell.length_b   1.000
_cell.length_c   1.000
_cell.angle_alpha   90.00
_cell.angle_beta   90.00
_cell.angle_gamma   90.00
#
_symmetry.space_group_name_H-M   'P 1'
#
loop_
_entity.id
_entity.type
_entity.pdbx_description
1 polymer ?
#
loop_
_entity_poly.entity_id
_entity_poly.type
_entity_poly.pdbx_seq_one_letter_code
_entity_poly.pdbx_strand_id
1 'polypeptide(L)' 'WLHTINSRLALDKLMTNTTKFKKNALPSALVLCTWSGTLLHKTNLPANWIWESGVLVGIGSRCPQ' A
#
# COMPACT_ATOMS: atom_id res chain seq x y z
N TRP A 1 12.64 10.79 3.90
CA TRP A 1 12.13 10.15 2.68
C TRP A 1 11.33 8.89 2.98
N LEU A 2 11.91 7.86 3.63
CA LEU A 2 11.19 6.62 3.99
C LEU A 2 9.93 6.85 4.84
N HIS A 3 10.03 7.70 5.87
CA HIS A 3 8.89 8.07 6.71
C HIS A 3 7.76 8.73 5.89
N THR A 4 8.10 9.63 4.97
CA THR A 4 7.12 10.31 4.09
C THR A 4 6.38 9.29 3.22
N ILE A 5 7.10 8.31 2.70
CA ILE A 5 6.52 7.23 1.87
C ILE A 5 5.60 6.33 2.72
N ASN A 6 6.02 5.95 3.93
CA ASN A 6 5.19 5.19 4.86
C ASN A 6 3.93 5.96 5.27
N SER A 7 4.04 7.27 5.51
CA SER A 7 2.89 8.13 5.79
C SER A 7 1.93 8.19 4.59
N ARG A 8 2.45 8.25 3.36
CA ARG A 8 1.61 8.22 2.16
C ARG A 8 0.91 6.88 2.00
N LEU A 9 1.61 5.76 2.23
CA LEU A 9 1.02 4.43 2.21
C LEU A 9 -0.11 4.31 3.24
N ALA A 10 0.10 4.78 4.47
CA ALA A 10 -0.93 4.77 5.51
C ALA A 10 -2.18 5.58 5.10
N LEU A 11 -1.97 6.72 4.41
CA LEU A 11 -3.03 7.57 3.90
C LEU A 11 -3.80 6.91 2.75
N ASP A 12 -3.10 6.29 1.80
CA ASP A 12 -3.74 5.54 0.70
C ASP A 12 -4.51 4.32 1.24
N LYS A 13 -3.99 3.62 2.27
CA LYS A 13 -4.73 2.57 3.00
C LYS A 13 -5.99 3.13 3.64
N LEU A 14 -5.92 4.27 4.32
CA LEU A 14 -7.11 4.92 4.90
C LEU A 14 -8.15 5.26 3.83
N MET A 15 -7.71 5.78 2.69
CA MET A 15 -8.59 6.15 1.57
C MET A 15 -9.26 4.94 0.92
N THR A 16 -8.77 3.72 1.08
CA THR A 16 -9.47 2.50 0.60
C THR A 16 -10.66 2.09 1.46
N ASN A 17 -10.84 2.71 2.65
CA ASN A 17 -11.97 2.41 3.51
C ASN A 17 -13.28 2.97 2.91
N THR A 18 -14.02 2.11 2.22
CA THR A 18 -15.32 2.42 1.59
C THR A 18 -16.39 2.82 2.61
N THR A 19 -16.29 2.38 3.86
CA THR A 19 -17.21 2.79 4.93
C THR A 19 -17.01 4.25 5.31
N LYS A 20 -15.75 4.73 5.39
CA LYS A 20 -15.43 6.12 5.73
C LYS A 20 -15.52 7.07 4.53
N PHE A 21 -15.03 6.66 3.36
CA PHE A 21 -14.90 7.54 2.19
C PHE A 21 -16.00 7.33 1.15
N LYS A 22 -16.88 6.33 1.32
CA LYS A 22 -18.03 6.02 0.44
C LYS A 22 -17.64 6.06 -1.04
N LYS A 23 -18.12 7.07 -1.76
CA LYS A 23 -17.92 7.26 -3.21
C LYS A 23 -16.53 7.80 -3.58
N ASN A 24 -15.81 8.35 -2.62
CA ASN A 24 -14.46 8.88 -2.78
C ASN A 24 -13.39 7.87 -2.31
N ALA A 25 -13.81 6.65 -1.96
CA ALA A 25 -12.89 5.61 -1.53
C ALA A 25 -12.06 5.11 -2.72
N LEU A 26 -10.76 4.96 -2.50
CA LEU A 26 -9.89 4.36 -3.50
C LEU A 26 -10.18 2.85 -3.61
N PRO A 27 -10.15 2.27 -4.82
CA PRO A 27 -10.22 0.83 -4.95
C PRO A 27 -9.02 0.19 -4.25
N SER A 28 -9.26 -0.78 -3.39
CA SER A 28 -8.20 -1.54 -2.73
C SER A 28 -7.25 -2.17 -3.75
N ALA A 29 -7.77 -2.69 -4.86
CA ALA A 29 -6.97 -3.22 -5.96
C ALA A 29 -5.99 -2.19 -6.56
N LEU A 30 -6.39 -0.91 -6.66
CA LEU A 30 -5.54 0.15 -7.20
C LEU A 30 -4.36 0.42 -6.27
N VAL A 31 -4.61 0.49 -4.96
CA VAL A 31 -3.57 0.67 -3.94
C VAL A 31 -2.64 -0.54 -3.88
N LEU A 32 -3.18 -1.78 -3.95
CA LEU A 32 -2.38 -3.00 -4.01
C LEU A 32 -1.45 -3.00 -5.22
N CYS A 33 -1.93 -2.67 -6.42
CA CYS A 33 -1.10 -2.60 -7.63
C CYS A 33 -0.02 -1.52 -7.53
N THR A 34 -0.40 -0.31 -7.10
CA THR A 34 0.50 0.85 -7.02
C THR A 34 1.67 0.58 -6.07
N TRP A 35 1.38 -0.01 -4.93
CA TRP A 35 2.36 -0.24 -3.87
C TRP A 35 3.04 -1.60 -3.97
N SER A 36 2.51 -2.54 -4.75
CA SER A 36 3.11 -3.86 -4.95
C SER A 36 4.55 -3.79 -5.46
N GLY A 37 4.93 -2.76 -6.22
CA GLY A 37 6.31 -2.60 -6.72
C GLY A 37 7.27 -1.95 -5.72
N THR A 38 6.73 -1.37 -4.66
CA THR A 38 7.48 -0.55 -3.69
C THR A 38 7.65 -1.25 -2.34
N LEU A 39 6.88 -2.32 -2.07
CA LEU A 39 6.98 -3.09 -0.84
C LEU A 39 8.13 -4.10 -0.91
N LEU A 40 9.07 -4.01 0.04
CA LEU A 40 10.06 -5.06 0.30
C LEU A 40 9.37 -6.19 1.09
N HIS A 41 9.68 -7.45 0.79
CA HIS A 41 9.03 -8.65 1.36
C HIS A 41 7.57 -8.92 0.93
N LYS A 42 7.25 -8.73 -0.35
CA LYS A 42 5.99 -9.18 -0.96
C LYS A 42 5.67 -10.66 -0.68
N THR A 43 6.68 -11.51 -0.47
CA THR A 43 6.57 -12.95 -0.22
C THR A 43 5.91 -13.32 1.11
N ASN A 44 5.90 -12.43 2.10
CA ASN A 44 5.28 -12.69 3.41
C ASN A 44 3.99 -11.87 3.63
N LEU A 45 3.50 -11.20 2.59
CA LEU A 45 2.32 -10.35 2.66
C LEU A 45 1.10 -11.11 2.10
N PRO A 46 -0.03 -11.12 2.82
CA PRO A 46 -1.27 -11.66 2.27
C PRO A 46 -1.74 -10.82 1.07
N ALA A 47 -2.54 -11.42 0.18
CA ALA A 47 -3.02 -10.76 -1.04
C ALA A 47 -3.75 -9.42 -0.77
N ASN A 48 -4.41 -9.29 0.39
CA ASN A 48 -5.08 -8.07 0.85
C ASN A 48 -4.36 -7.43 2.05
N TRP A 49 -3.08 -7.11 1.89
CA TRP A 49 -2.24 -6.51 2.94
C TRP A 49 -2.65 -5.08 3.36
N ILE A 50 -3.64 -4.46 2.71
CA ILE A 50 -4.18 -3.14 3.08
C ILE A 50 -4.69 -3.07 4.53
N TRP A 51 -5.11 -4.19 5.10
CA TRP A 51 -5.63 -4.25 6.47
C TRP A 51 -4.57 -4.63 7.52
N GLU A 52 -3.38 -5.01 7.07
CA GLU A 52 -2.28 -5.41 7.95
C GLU A 52 -1.58 -4.18 8.52
N SER A 53 -1.44 -4.11 9.85
CA SER A 53 -0.76 -2.99 10.53
C SER A 53 0.77 -3.01 10.40
N GLY A 54 1.36 -4.11 9.88
CA GLY A 54 2.82 -4.30 9.79
C GLY A 54 3.47 -3.97 8.45
N VAL A 55 2.70 -3.52 7.45
CA VAL A 55 3.22 -3.30 6.08
C VAL A 55 4.00 -1.99 6.01
N LEU A 56 5.32 -2.10 5.85
CA LEU A 56 6.24 -0.98 5.69
C LEU A 56 6.85 -1.01 4.28
N VAL A 57 7.02 0.17 3.70
CA VAL A 57 7.67 0.31 2.39
C VAL A 57 9.17 0.19 2.60
N GLY A 58 9.79 -0.85 2.04
CA GLY A 58 11.24 -0.95 1.97
C GLY A 58 11.67 -0.73 0.53
N ILE A 59 12.58 0.21 0.33
CA ILE A 59 12.93 0.71 -1.00
C ILE A 59 13.91 -0.28 -1.62
N GLY A 60 13.37 -1.31 -2.26
CA GLY A 60 14.12 -2.25 -3.09
C GLY A 60 14.28 -1.65 -4.47
N SER A 61 15.50 -1.29 -4.83
CA SER A 61 15.80 -0.82 -6.18
C SER A 61 15.48 -1.90 -7.21
N ARG A 62 14.72 -1.49 -8.22
CA ARG A 62 14.51 -2.11 -9.55
C ARG A 62 13.51 -3.28 -9.63
N CYS A 63 12.43 -3.04 -10.37
CA CYS A 63 12.01 -3.97 -11.43
C CYS A 63 12.50 -3.39 -12.76
N PRO A 64 13.48 -4.01 -13.46
CA PRO A 64 13.67 -3.81 -14.88
C PRO A 64 12.72 -4.71 -15.68
N GLN A 65 11.97 -4.03 -16.58
CA GLN A 65 11.25 -4.47 -17.79
C GLN A 65 10.11 -5.47 -17.69
#